data_AF-A0A6F8X0S1-F1
#
_entry.id   AF-A0A6F8X0S1-F1
#
_cell.length_a   1.000
_cell.length_b   1.000
_cell.length_c   1.000
_cell.angle_alpha   90.00
_cell.angle_beta   90.00
_cell.angle_gamma   90.00
#
_symmetry.space_group_name_H-M   'P 1'
#
loop_
_entity.id
_entity.type
_entity.pdbx_description
1 polymer ?
#
loop_
_entity_poly.entity_id
_entity_poly.type
_entity_poly.pdbx_seq_one_letter_code
_entity_poly.pdbx_strand_id
1 'polypeptide(L)'
;QFVRFDSDAPNPREEPRAPWMEQEGPEYWDEQTRMVKDHAQTFRLSLNNLRGYYNQSVSESHSLQRMYGCDIGPDGRLLRGYSQDAYDGEDYIALNEDLRSWTAA
;
A
#
# COMPACT_ATOMS: atom_id res chain seq x y z
N GLN A 1 -2.21 4.50 14.54
CA GLN A 1 -2.03 3.27 13.76
C GLN A 1 -2.93 2.18 14.35
N PHE A 2 -3.54 1.34 13.52
CA PHE A 2 -4.44 0.27 14.00
C PHE A 2 -4.07 -1.13 13.50
N VAL A 3 -3.34 -1.26 12.38
CA VAL A 3 -2.76 -2.52 11.89
C VAL A 3 -1.31 -2.35 11.43
N ARG A 4 -0.56 -3.45 11.34
CA ARG A 4 0.77 -3.53 10.74
C ARG A 4 1.00 -4.91 10.11
N PHE A 5 1.69 -4.93 8.99
CA PHE A 5 2.33 -6.12 8.42
C PHE A 5 3.83 -5.84 8.25
N ASP A 6 4.65 -6.87 8.44
CA ASP A 6 6.10 -6.81 8.24
C ASP A 6 6.57 -8.14 7.63
N SER A 7 7.16 -8.08 6.43
CA SER A 7 7.63 -9.27 5.72
C SER A 7 8.84 -9.93 6.38
N ASP A 8 9.58 -9.19 7.18
CA ASP A 8 10.83 -9.65 7.81
C ASP A 8 10.57 -10.27 9.20
N ALA A 9 9.32 -10.24 9.67
CA ALA A 9 8.93 -10.90 10.90
C ALA A 9 9.10 -12.44 10.80
N PRO A 10 9.42 -13.16 11.89
CA PRO A 10 9.55 -14.62 11.86
C PRO A 10 8.30 -15.36 11.39
N ASN A 11 7.12 -14.77 11.62
CA ASN A 11 5.85 -15.26 11.12
C ASN A 11 5.06 -14.08 10.53
N PRO A 12 5.29 -13.71 9.25
CA PRO A 12 4.66 -12.55 8.64
C PRO A 12 3.13 -12.71 8.58
N ARG A 13 2.44 -11.88 9.34
CA ARG A 13 0.97 -11.79 9.46
C ARG A 13 0.57 -10.35 9.70
N GLU A 14 -0.67 -10.02 9.39
CA GLU A 14 -1.24 -8.75 9.82
C GLU A 14 -1.54 -8.80 11.32
N GLU A 15 -1.18 -7.72 12.02
CA GLU A 15 -1.26 -7.63 13.47
C GLU A 15 -2.02 -6.39 13.92
N PRO A 16 -2.86 -6.50 14.97
CA PRO A 16 -3.50 -5.35 15.58
C PRO A 16 -2.47 -4.44 16.24
N ARG A 17 -2.69 -3.14 16.14
CA ARG A 17 -1.90 -2.06 16.78
C ARG A 17 -2.76 -1.17 17.67
N ALA A 18 -4.05 -1.49 17.81
CA ALA A 18 -4.98 -0.81 18.68
C ALA A 18 -5.96 -1.81 19.34
N PRO A 19 -6.37 -1.62 20.61
CA PRO A 19 -7.17 -2.61 21.35
C PRO A 19 -8.50 -2.97 20.69
N TRP A 20 -9.13 -2.03 19.98
CA TRP A 20 -10.42 -2.27 19.33
C TRP A 20 -10.31 -3.21 18.13
N MET A 21 -9.13 -3.37 17.52
CA MET A 21 -8.91 -4.34 16.46
C MET A 21 -8.89 -5.78 16.97
N GLU A 22 -8.62 -6.03 18.25
CA GLU A 22 -8.61 -7.38 18.82
C GLU A 22 -10.00 -8.07 18.79
N GLN A 23 -11.05 -7.31 18.49
CA GLN A 23 -12.42 -7.81 18.34
C GLN A 23 -12.64 -8.51 16.99
N GLU A 24 -11.79 -8.26 16.00
CA GLU A 24 -11.89 -8.89 14.68
C GLU A 24 -11.56 -10.38 14.75
N GLY A 25 -12.37 -11.17 14.03
CA GLY A 25 -12.25 -12.62 13.98
C GLY A 25 -11.03 -13.13 13.19
N PRO A 26 -10.66 -14.41 13.35
CA PRO A 26 -9.55 -15.01 12.63
C PRO A 26 -9.69 -14.90 11.10
N GLU A 27 -10.92 -14.92 10.57
CA GLU A 27 -11.19 -14.80 9.14
C GLU A 27 -10.71 -13.46 8.57
N TYR A 28 -10.92 -12.36 9.31
CA TYR A 28 -10.43 -11.03 8.94
C TYR A 28 -8.90 -11.06 8.84
N TRP A 29 -8.23 -11.57 9.87
CA TRP A 29 -6.76 -11.58 9.93
C TRP A 29 -6.14 -12.47 8.86
N ASP A 30 -6.76 -13.61 8.55
CA ASP A 30 -6.29 -14.52 7.50
C ASP A 30 -6.46 -13.90 6.11
N GLU A 31 -7.60 -13.26 5.84
CA GLU A 31 -7.84 -12.57 4.57
C GLU A 31 -6.86 -11.41 4.37
N GLN A 32 -6.73 -10.53 5.37
CA GLN A 32 -5.85 -9.38 5.27
C GLN A 32 -4.39 -9.82 5.16
N THR A 33 -3.96 -10.82 5.93
CA THR A 33 -2.61 -11.42 5.83
C THR A 33 -2.32 -11.95 4.42
N ARG A 34 -3.27 -12.63 3.78
CA ARG A 34 -3.11 -13.09 2.40
C ARG A 34 -3.00 -11.90 1.45
N MET A 35 -3.88 -10.90 1.60
CA MET A 35 -3.89 -9.71 0.76
C MET A 35 -2.55 -8.96 0.81
N VAL A 36 -2.00 -8.70 2.00
CA VAL A 36 -0.72 -7.97 2.13
C VAL A 36 0.47 -8.79 1.62
N LYS A 37 0.43 -10.13 1.69
CA LYS A 37 1.44 -11.01 1.05
C LYS A 37 1.40 -10.92 -0.47
N ASP A 38 0.20 -10.89 -1.06
CA ASP A 38 0.03 -10.71 -2.51
C ASP A 38 0.50 -9.32 -2.96
N HIS A 39 0.24 -8.28 -2.16
CA HIS A 39 0.78 -6.94 -2.39
C HIS A 39 2.31 -6.95 -2.34
N ALA A 40 2.96 -7.61 -1.37
CA ALA A 40 4.41 -7.68 -1.31
C ALA A 40 5.03 -8.29 -2.59
N GLN A 41 4.41 -9.33 -3.17
CA GLN A 41 4.85 -9.89 -4.46
C GLN A 41 4.64 -8.91 -5.62
N THR A 42 3.51 -8.19 -5.63
CA THR A 42 3.22 -7.16 -6.62
C THR A 42 4.26 -6.02 -6.56
N PHE A 43 4.61 -5.54 -5.37
CA PHE A 43 5.65 -4.51 -5.18
C PHE A 43 7.01 -4.98 -5.66
N ARG A 44 7.37 -6.25 -5.39
CA ARG A 44 8.62 -6.83 -5.89
C ARG A 44 8.67 -6.85 -7.42
N LEU A 45 7.57 -7.18 -8.09
CA LEU A 45 7.47 -7.12 -9.55
C LEU A 45 7.57 -5.67 -10.05
N SER A 46 6.83 -4.75 -9.43
CA SER A 46 6.85 -3.32 -9.78
C SER A 46 8.24 -2.70 -9.66
N LEU A 47 8.99 -3.01 -8.60
CA LEU A 47 10.38 -2.55 -8.44
C LEU A 47 11.30 -3.03 -9.58
N ASN A 48 11.13 -4.28 -10.04
CA ASN A 48 11.91 -4.78 -11.18
C ASN A 48 11.54 -4.04 -12.49
N ASN A 49 10.26 -3.73 -12.69
CA ASN A 49 9.81 -2.98 -13.86
C ASN A 49 10.30 -1.53 -13.84
N LEU A 50 10.18 -0.85 -12.70
CA LEU A 50 10.63 0.53 -12.50
C LEU A 50 12.12 0.68 -12.76
N ARG A 51 12.95 -0.23 -12.22
CA ARG A 51 14.38 -0.28 -12.52
C ARG A 51 14.64 -0.35 -14.04
N GLY A 52 13.85 -1.13 -14.76
CA GLY A 52 13.91 -1.22 -16.22
C GLY A 52 13.51 0.08 -16.92
N TYR A 53 12.42 0.72 -16.49
CA TYR A 53 11.95 1.99 -17.07
C TYR A 53 12.96 3.12 -16.91
N TYR A 54 13.67 3.16 -15.79
CA TYR A 54 14.67 4.19 -15.49
C TYR A 54 16.10 3.78 -15.87
N ASN A 55 16.31 2.62 -16.51
CA ASN A 55 17.63 2.09 -16.89
C ASN A 55 18.64 2.05 -15.72
N GLN A 56 18.16 1.72 -14.52
CA GLN A 56 18.94 1.72 -13.28
C GLN A 56 19.72 0.42 -13.08
N SER A 57 20.79 0.46 -12.28
CA SER A 57 21.65 -0.70 -12.03
C SER A 57 20.96 -1.75 -11.16
N VAL A 58 21.28 -3.03 -11.37
CA VAL A 58 20.79 -4.14 -10.52
C VAL A 58 21.36 -4.08 -9.10
N SER A 59 22.50 -3.41 -8.92
CA SER A 59 23.19 -3.29 -7.62
C SER A 59 22.65 -2.17 -6.73
N GLU A 60 21.80 -1.28 -7.26
CA GLU A 60 21.25 -0.15 -6.53
C GLU A 60 20.01 -0.56 -5.74
N SER A 61 19.81 0.09 -4.59
CA SER A 61 18.62 -0.08 -3.77
C SER A 61 17.62 1.01 -4.12
N HIS A 62 16.36 0.61 -4.25
CA HIS A 62 15.25 1.50 -4.62
C HIS A 62 14.09 1.36 -3.65
N SER A 63 13.26 2.40 -3.57
CA SER A 63 12.06 2.42 -2.73
C SER A 63 10.82 2.65 -3.58
N LEU A 64 9.77 1.88 -3.28
CA LEU A 64 8.44 2.07 -3.85
C LEU A 64 7.46 2.21 -2.69
N GLN A 65 6.73 3.32 -2.66
CA GLN A 65 5.78 3.65 -1.59
C GLN A 65 4.39 3.79 -2.21
N ARG A 66 3.36 3.35 -1.49
CA ARG A 66 1.96 3.55 -1.86
C ARG A 66 1.18 4.13 -0.69
N MET A 67 0.33 5.10 -0.98
CA MET A 67 -0.59 5.71 -0.03
C MET A 67 -1.99 5.66 -0.62
N TYR A 68 -2.93 5.02 0.07
CA TYR A 68 -4.32 4.94 -0.37
C TYR A 68 -5.28 4.96 0.81
N GLY A 69 -6.53 5.36 0.55
CA GLY A 69 -7.56 5.49 1.58
C GLY A 69 -8.65 6.48 1.18
N CYS A 70 -9.42 6.93 2.17
CA CYS A 70 -10.53 7.83 1.98
C CYS A 70 -10.81 8.70 3.19
N ASP A 71 -11.39 9.88 2.94
CA ASP A 71 -11.95 10.77 3.94
C ASP A 71 -13.48 10.64 3.94
N ILE A 72 -14.05 10.41 5.12
CA ILE A 72 -15.50 10.28 5.32
C ILE A 72 -16.00 11.47 6.14
N GLY A 73 -17.07 12.10 5.67
CA GLY A 73 -17.71 13.24 6.33
C GLY A 73 -18.50 12.85 7.58
N PRO A 74 -18.93 13.83 8.39
CA PRO A 74 -19.71 13.57 9.60
C PRO A 74 -21.08 12.94 9.32
N ASP A 75 -21.59 13.06 8.09
CA ASP A 75 -22.82 12.39 7.62
C ASP A 75 -22.57 10.97 7.09
N GLY A 76 -21.33 10.45 7.22
CA GLY A 76 -20.93 9.13 6.76
C GLY A 76 -20.71 9.03 5.26
N ARG A 77 -20.72 10.14 4.52
CA ARG A 77 -20.51 10.13 3.06
C ARG A 77 -19.05 10.31 2.68
N LEU A 78 -18.65 9.68 1.58
CA LEU A 78 -17.33 9.84 0.99
C LEU A 78 -17.10 11.29 0.56
N LEU A 79 -16.02 11.90 1.06
CA LEU A 79 -15.58 13.22 0.65
C LEU A 79 -14.47 13.14 -0.39
N ARG A 80 -13.49 12.26 -0.16
CA ARG A 80 -12.30 12.12 -1.00
C ARG A 80 -11.79 10.68 -0.96
N GLY A 81 -11.40 10.16 -2.12
CA GLY A 81 -10.57 8.96 -2.22
C GLY A 81 -9.18 9.34 -2.69
N TYR A 82 -8.17 8.58 -2.28
CA TYR A 82 -6.80 8.78 -2.72
C TYR A 82 -6.10 7.45 -2.96
N SER A 83 -5.23 7.43 -3.98
CA SER A 83 -4.33 6.33 -4.30
C SER A 83 -3.14 6.92 -5.05
N GLN A 84 -1.96 6.84 -4.47
CA GLN A 84 -0.75 7.49 -4.99
C GLN A 84 0.46 6.60 -4.72
N ASP A 85 1.34 6.50 -5.71
CA ASP A 85 2.61 5.80 -5.63
C ASP A 85 3.77 6.79 -5.81
N ALA A 86 4.85 6.55 -5.08
CA ALA A 86 6.11 7.30 -5.15
C ALA A 86 7.28 6.33 -5.35
N TYR A 87 8.25 6.72 -6.19
CA TYR A 87 9.45 5.95 -6.50
C TYR A 87 10.70 6.73 -6.12
N ASP A 88 11.57 6.14 -5.31
CA ASP A 88 12.77 6.79 -4.78
C ASP A 88 12.52 8.13 -4.07
N GLY A 89 11.34 8.26 -3.44
CA GLY A 89 10.91 9.43 -2.67
C GLY A 89 10.22 10.53 -3.47
N GLU A 90 10.15 10.40 -4.80
CA GLU A 90 9.49 11.34 -5.70
C GLU A 90 8.12 10.81 -6.16
N ASP A 91 7.18 11.72 -6.42
CA ASP A 91 5.86 11.36 -6.95
C ASP A 91 6.02 10.57 -8.26
N TYR A 92 5.27 9.47 -8.41
CA TYR A 92 5.32 8.62 -9.61
C TYR A 92 3.98 8.62 -10.36
N ILE A 93 2.89 8.23 -9.69
CA ILE A 93 1.54 8.25 -10.27
C ILE A 93 0.49 8.44 -9.18
N ALA A 94 -0.53 9.24 -9.44
CA ALA A 94 -1.62 9.51 -8.52
C ALA A 94 -2.98 9.45 -9.21
N LEU A 95 -3.97 8.88 -8.50
CA LEU A 95 -5.37 8.91 -8.88
C LEU A 95 -5.91 10.33 -8.68
N ASN A 96 -6.49 10.91 -9.73
CA ASN A 96 -7.07 12.25 -9.67
C ASN A 96 -8.35 12.26 -8.82
N GLU A 97 -8.76 13.45 -8.37
CA GLU A 97 -9.93 13.62 -7.49
C GLU A 97 -11.25 13.14 -8.13
N ASP A 98 -11.29 13.00 -9.46
CA ASP A 98 -12.42 12.41 -10.19
C ASP A 98 -12.56 10.88 -10.02
N LEU A 99 -11.56 10.25 -9.38
CA LEU A 99 -11.41 8.80 -9.16
C LEU A 99 -11.45 7.96 -10.44
N ARG A 100 -11.12 8.55 -11.59
CA ARG A 100 -11.26 7.94 -12.92
C ARG A 100 -10.09 8.20 -13.85
N SER A 101 -9.32 9.26 -13.59
CA SER A 101 -8.12 9.59 -14.35
C SER A 101 -6.89 9.58 -13.46
N TRP A 102 -5.72 9.51 -14.08
CA TRP A 102 -4.42 9.42 -13.41
C TRP A 102 -3.53 10.56 -13.86
N THR A 103 -2.73 11.09 -12.95
CA THR A 103 -1.60 11.97 -13.25
C THR A 103 -0.32 11.18 -13.01
N ALA A 104 0.53 11.09 -14.04
CA ALA A 104 1.89 10.57 -13.93
C ALA A 104 2.85 11.77 -13.86
N ALA A 105 3.91 11.64 -13.05
CA ALA A 105 4.94 12.67 -12.92
C ALA A 105 5.84 12.78 -14.16
#